data_AF-A0AAV5QGU3-F1
#
_entry.id   AF-A0AAV5QGU3-F1
#
_cell.length_a   1.000
_cell.length_b   1.000
_cell.length_c   1.000
_cell.angle_alpha   90.00
_cell.angle_beta   90.00
_cell.angle_gamma   90.00
#
_symmetry.space_group_name_H-M   'P 1'
#
loop_
_entity.id
_entity.type
_entity.pdbx_description
1 polymer ?
#
loop_
_entity_poly.entity_id
_entity_poly.type
_entity_poly.pdbx_seq_one_letter_code
_entity_poly.pdbx_strand_id
1 'polypeptide(L)'
;MLENLSSLLKSTIQNFEIEPDIQIISQINKKISNLQRLRYEKIQQQEQELEKLVNEYELKLNGIQSLELSQERKKILEEINELNNLKFKLARNYLELENEINDLGLQFKKKTQELVDLQNLNILNNELNANPDSNVLKLKIYKNFGLLIETKFKSTTKTNHDNGVKDLTNDSSFLDKINEDYNNEKIHNLVINNNRTNLITTLNIDETDNKLSDYFISNYLWDNL
;
A
#
# COMPACT_ATOMS: atom_id res chain seq x y z
N MET A 1 37.55 5.79 -118.68
CA MET A 1 37.51 5.82 -117.20
C MET A 1 36.52 6.82 -116.60
N LEU A 2 35.56 7.38 -117.36
CA LEU A 2 34.54 8.30 -116.82
C LEU A 2 33.15 8.08 -117.47
N GLU A 3 32.95 6.92 -118.09
CA GLU A 3 31.82 6.67 -118.98
C GLU A 3 30.47 6.52 -118.27
N ASN A 4 30.36 6.83 -116.98
CA ASN A 4 29.02 7.01 -116.40
C ASN A 4 28.96 7.88 -115.15
N LEU A 5 29.78 8.94 -115.06
CA LEU A 5 29.59 9.95 -114.00
C LEU A 5 28.17 10.54 -114.04
N SER A 6 27.63 10.73 -115.25
CA SER A 6 26.26 11.21 -115.46
C SER A 6 25.21 10.17 -115.02
N SER A 7 25.44 8.87 -115.23
CA SER A 7 24.57 7.80 -114.72
C SER A 7 24.66 7.67 -113.20
N LEU A 8 25.85 7.82 -112.61
CA LEU A 8 26.01 7.79 -111.16
C LEU A 8 25.28 8.97 -110.51
N LEU A 9 25.42 10.19 -111.06
CA LEU A 9 24.67 11.36 -110.64
C LEU A 9 23.16 11.18 -110.78
N LYS A 10 22.69 10.59 -111.89
CA LYS A 10 21.26 10.27 -112.04
C LYS A 10 20.79 9.24 -111.02
N SER A 11 21.59 8.20 -110.75
CA SER A 11 21.25 7.17 -109.76
C SER A 11 21.24 7.72 -108.33
N THR A 12 22.15 8.64 -107.98
CA THR A 12 22.16 9.27 -106.66
C THR A 12 21.05 10.29 -106.50
N ILE A 13 20.66 11.01 -107.56
CA ILE A 13 19.48 11.87 -107.55
C ILE A 13 18.20 11.03 -107.41
N GLN A 14 18.13 9.89 -108.08
CA GLN A 14 16.96 9.02 -108.07
C GLN A 14 16.81 8.24 -106.76
N ASN A 15 17.92 7.91 -106.09
CA ASN A 15 17.93 7.33 -104.73
C ASN A 15 17.79 8.38 -103.62
N PHE A 16 17.72 9.67 -103.94
CA PHE A 16 17.47 10.71 -102.94
C PHE A 16 15.98 10.71 -102.58
N GLU A 17 15.63 9.97 -101.53
CA GLU A 17 14.25 9.79 -101.07
C GLU A 17 13.75 10.99 -100.24
N ILE A 18 13.48 12.12 -100.89
CA ILE A 18 13.01 13.34 -100.22
C ILE A 18 11.55 13.20 -99.75
N GLU A 19 10.72 12.50 -100.52
CA GLU A 19 9.29 12.33 -100.24
C GLU A 19 9.01 11.64 -98.89
N PRO A 20 9.63 10.48 -98.55
CA PRO A 20 9.42 9.86 -97.24
C PRO A 20 9.93 10.74 -96.09
N ASP A 21 10.99 11.51 -96.28
CA ASP A 21 11.47 12.45 -95.25
C ASP A 21 10.45 13.57 -94.98
N ILE A 22 9.81 14.11 -96.03
CA ILE A 22 8.71 15.07 -95.87
C ILE A 22 7.54 14.43 -95.12
N GLN A 23 7.21 13.17 -95.42
CA GLN A 23 6.16 12.44 -94.70
C GLN A 23 6.52 12.22 -93.22
N ILE A 24 7.77 11.88 -92.92
CA ILE A 24 8.27 11.74 -91.54
C ILE A 24 8.19 13.08 -90.81
N ILE A 25 8.62 14.18 -91.42
CA ILE A 25 8.49 15.52 -90.84
C ILE A 25 7.01 15.86 -90.56
N SER A 26 6.10 15.54 -91.48
CA SER A 26 4.65 15.73 -91.27
C SER A 26 4.14 14.90 -90.09
N GLN A 27 4.57 13.64 -89.96
CA GLN A 27 4.22 12.79 -88.83
C GLN A 27 4.79 13.32 -87.51
N ILE A 28 6.03 13.82 -87.50
CA ILE A 28 6.65 14.44 -86.34
C ILE A 28 5.84 15.66 -85.91
N ASN A 29 5.47 16.54 -86.84
CA ASN A 29 4.65 17.71 -86.54
C ASN A 29 3.29 17.32 -85.95
N LYS A 30 2.62 16.31 -86.50
CA LYS A 30 1.37 15.77 -85.92
C LYS A 30 1.57 15.24 -84.50
N LYS A 31 2.66 14.52 -84.25
CA LYS A 31 3.00 14.03 -82.90
C LYS A 31 3.27 15.17 -81.93
N ILE A 32 3.96 16.23 -82.37
CA ILE A 32 4.22 17.43 -81.57
C ILE A 32 2.89 18.13 -81.20
N SER A 33 2.01 18.35 -82.16
CA SER A 33 0.69 18.95 -81.90
C SER A 33 -0.15 18.12 -80.94
N ASN A 34 -0.16 16.79 -81.10
CA ASN A 34 -0.85 15.89 -80.18
C ASN A 34 -0.26 15.95 -78.77
N LEU A 35 1.07 15.98 -78.65
CA LEU A 35 1.76 16.07 -77.37
C LEU A 35 1.46 17.40 -76.68
N GLN A 36 1.45 18.51 -77.42
CA GLN A 36 1.06 19.82 -76.89
C GLN A 36 -0.38 19.82 -76.38
N ARG A 37 -1.32 19.22 -77.13
CA ARG A 37 -2.72 19.09 -76.68
C ARG A 37 -2.84 18.29 -75.39
N LEU A 38 -2.21 17.11 -75.32
CA LEU A 38 -2.22 16.26 -74.12
C LEU A 38 -1.58 16.96 -72.91
N ARG A 39 -0.52 17.74 -73.12
CA ARG A 39 0.09 18.54 -72.04
C ARG A 39 -0.89 19.60 -71.54
N TYR A 40 -1.55 20.32 -72.44
CA TYR A 40 -2.53 21.32 -72.06
C TYR A 40 -3.70 20.71 -71.29
N GLU A 41 -4.26 19.59 -71.78
CA GLU A 41 -5.32 18.86 -71.09
C GLU A 41 -4.90 18.41 -69.68
N LYS A 42 -3.67 17.88 -69.53
CA LYS A 42 -3.16 17.45 -68.23
C LYS A 42 -2.95 18.62 -67.26
N ILE A 43 -2.43 19.75 -67.75
CA ILE A 43 -2.27 20.96 -66.94
C ILE A 43 -3.64 21.45 -66.45
N GLN A 44 -4.63 21.53 -67.35
CA GLN A 44 -5.98 21.94 -67.01
C GLN A 44 -6.64 21.01 -65.97
N GLN A 45 -6.46 19.69 -66.11
CA GLN A 45 -6.96 18.73 -65.12
C GLN A 45 -6.32 18.94 -63.74
N GLN A 46 -4.99 19.12 -63.70
CA GLN A 46 -4.26 19.35 -62.46
C GLN A 46 -4.64 20.68 -61.80
N GLU A 47 -4.86 21.74 -62.59
CA GLU A 47 -5.35 23.03 -62.09
C GLU A 47 -6.75 22.90 -61.45
N GLN A 48 -7.66 22.16 -62.10
CA GLN A 48 -8.99 21.90 -61.54
C GLN A 48 -8.95 21.05 -60.26
N GLU A 49 -8.08 20.05 -60.19
CA GLU A 49 -7.88 19.26 -58.97
C GLU A 49 -7.30 20.13 -57.85
N LEU A 50 -6.33 20.99 -58.16
CA LEU A 50 -5.75 21.92 -57.21
C LEU A 50 -6.80 22.91 -56.68
N GLU A 51 -7.63 23.47 -57.56
CA GLU A 51 -8.70 24.39 -57.18
C GLU A 51 -9.71 23.73 -56.25
N LYS A 52 -10.12 22.48 -56.53
CA LYS A 52 -10.99 21.70 -55.63
C LYS A 52 -10.35 21.51 -54.27
N LEU A 53 -9.06 21.15 -54.24
CA LEU A 53 -8.35 20.92 -52.98
C LEU A 53 -8.20 22.20 -52.16
N VAL A 54 -7.93 23.34 -52.81
CA VAL A 54 -7.88 24.66 -52.15
C VAL A 54 -9.24 25.00 -51.57
N ASN A 55 -10.33 24.84 -52.33
CA ASN A 55 -11.68 25.10 -51.84
C ASN A 55 -12.05 24.19 -50.65
N GLU A 56 -11.71 22.90 -50.70
CA GLU A 56 -11.90 21.98 -49.56
C GLU A 56 -11.10 22.41 -48.33
N TYR A 57 -9.86 22.86 -48.54
CA TYR A 57 -9.00 23.34 -47.46
C TYR A 57 -9.59 24.60 -46.81
N GLU A 58 -10.04 25.57 -47.61
CA GLU A 58 -10.66 26.79 -47.10
C GLU A 58 -11.96 26.50 -46.33
N LEU A 59 -12.80 25.58 -46.83
CA LEU A 59 -14.00 25.14 -46.12
C LEU A 59 -13.67 24.52 -44.75
N LYS A 60 -12.64 23.66 -44.68
CA LYS A 60 -12.20 23.06 -43.41
C LYS A 60 -11.63 24.11 -42.46
N LEU A 61 -10.83 25.05 -42.97
CA LEU A 61 -10.26 26.15 -42.17
C LEU A 61 -11.36 27.03 -41.57
N ASN A 62 -12.34 27.43 -42.38
CA ASN A 62 -13.50 28.19 -41.93
C ASN A 62 -14.34 27.40 -40.92
N GLY A 63 -14.49 26.09 -41.13
CA GLY A 63 -15.12 25.18 -40.17
C GLY A 63 -14.42 25.21 -38.81
N ILE A 64 -13.10 25.05 -38.79
CA ILE A 64 -12.30 25.10 -37.54
C ILE A 64 -12.46 26.46 -36.85
N GLN A 65 -12.32 27.56 -37.58
CA GLN A 65 -12.48 28.90 -37.02
C GLN A 65 -13.88 29.13 -36.43
N SER A 66 -14.93 28.65 -37.11
CA SER A 66 -16.30 28.76 -36.59
C SER A 66 -16.51 27.94 -35.31
N LEU A 67 -15.87 26.78 -35.19
CA LEU A 67 -15.89 25.96 -33.97
C LEU A 67 -15.10 26.60 -32.83
N GLU A 68 -13.95 27.22 -33.13
CA GLU A 68 -13.17 27.96 -32.13
C GLU A 68 -13.93 29.16 -31.59
N LEU A 69 -14.65 29.86 -32.46
CA LEU A 69 -15.50 31.01 -32.13
C LEU A 69 -16.87 30.60 -31.59
N SER A 70 -17.25 29.32 -31.69
CA SER A 70 -18.55 28.82 -31.24
C SER A 70 -18.77 29.16 -29.77
N GLN A 71 -19.93 29.75 -29.49
CA GLN A 71 -20.37 30.06 -28.14
C GLN A 71 -20.48 28.80 -27.27
N GLU A 72 -20.73 27.63 -27.87
CA GLU A 72 -20.81 26.35 -27.15
C GLU A 72 -19.46 26.00 -26.51
N ARG A 73 -18.35 26.21 -27.23
CA ARG A 73 -17.01 25.98 -26.67
C ARG A 73 -16.74 26.89 -25.47
N LYS A 74 -17.16 28.16 -25.53
CA LYS A 74 -17.04 29.09 -24.41
C LYS A 74 -17.86 28.64 -23.21
N LYS A 75 -19.12 28.23 -23.43
CA LYS A 75 -19.98 27.67 -22.38
C LYS A 75 -19.37 26.43 -21.74
N ILE A 76 -18.85 25.50 -22.54
CA ILE A 76 -18.16 24.30 -22.04
C ILE A 76 -16.93 24.67 -21.21
N LEU A 77 -16.13 25.64 -21.65
CA LEU A 77 -14.97 26.12 -20.89
C LEU A 77 -15.37 26.78 -19.57
N GLU A 78 -16.44 27.55 -19.56
CA GLU A 78 -17.02 28.13 -18.34
C GLU A 78 -17.49 27.03 -17.38
N GLU A 79 -18.25 26.04 -17.87
CA GLU A 79 -18.72 24.90 -17.07
C GLU A 79 -17.55 24.07 -16.50
N ILE A 80 -16.50 23.82 -17.30
CA ILE A 80 -15.28 23.14 -16.82
C ILE A 80 -14.62 23.93 -15.68
N ASN A 81 -14.56 25.26 -15.80
CA ASN A 81 -13.98 26.09 -14.76
C ASN A 81 -14.84 26.11 -13.49
N GLU A 82 -16.15 26.15 -13.61
CA GLU A 82 -17.08 26.03 -12.47
C GLU A 82 -16.91 24.68 -11.77
N LEU A 83 -16.85 23.57 -12.52
CA LEU A 83 -16.62 22.23 -11.99
C LEU A 83 -15.27 22.12 -11.29
N ASN A 84 -14.21 22.71 -11.86
CA ASN A 84 -12.90 22.76 -11.22
C ASN A 84 -12.94 23.53 -9.90
N ASN A 85 -13.61 24.68 -9.86
CA ASN A 85 -13.78 25.46 -8.64
C ASN A 85 -14.57 24.68 -7.57
N LEU A 86 -15.63 23.97 -7.96
CA LEU A 86 -16.37 23.09 -7.06
C LEU A 86 -15.50 21.94 -6.55
N LYS A 87 -14.70 21.32 -7.41
CA LYS A 87 -13.73 20.29 -7.03
C LYS A 87 -12.71 20.82 -6.02
N PHE A 88 -12.17 22.02 -6.21
CA PHE A 88 -11.25 22.64 -5.27
C PHE A 88 -11.93 22.97 -3.93
N LYS A 89 -13.16 23.48 -3.93
CA LYS A 89 -13.95 23.70 -2.71
C LYS A 89 -14.21 22.39 -1.96
N LEU A 90 -14.61 21.34 -2.68
CA LEU A 90 -14.86 20.03 -2.09
C LEU A 90 -13.59 19.42 -1.50
N ALA A 91 -12.46 19.48 -2.23
CA ALA A 91 -11.17 19.00 -1.75
C ALA A 91 -10.72 19.76 -0.49
N ARG A 92 -10.95 21.08 -0.44
CA ARG A 92 -10.68 21.90 0.74
C ARG A 92 -11.54 21.49 1.93
N ASN A 93 -12.86 21.38 1.73
CA ASN A 93 -13.78 20.95 2.78
C ASN A 93 -13.44 19.54 3.28
N TYR A 94 -13.05 18.63 2.38
CA TYR A 94 -12.60 17.30 2.73
C TYR A 94 -11.35 17.33 3.63
N LEU A 95 -10.37 18.17 3.29
CA LEU A 95 -9.16 18.33 4.09
C LEU A 95 -9.44 19.00 5.45
N GLU A 96 -10.34 19.97 5.49
CA GLU A 96 -10.81 20.58 6.74
C GLU A 96 -11.48 19.54 7.65
N LEU A 97 -12.36 18.69 7.10
CA LEU A 97 -13.00 17.58 7.83
C LEU A 97 -11.99 16.52 8.27
N GLU A 98 -11.02 16.16 7.43
CA GLU A 98 -9.96 15.21 7.80
C GLU A 98 -9.12 15.73 8.96
N ASN A 99 -8.80 17.03 8.95
CA ASN A 99 -8.11 17.68 10.06
C ASN A 99 -8.97 17.69 11.34
N GLU A 100 -10.27 17.99 11.25
CA GLU A 100 -11.18 17.92 12.41
C GLU A 100 -11.30 16.50 12.97
N ILE A 101 -11.39 15.49 12.11
CA ILE A 101 -11.41 14.07 12.52
C ILE A 101 -10.11 13.69 13.23
N ASN A 102 -8.97 14.14 12.70
CA ASN A 102 -7.67 13.89 13.32
C ASN A 102 -7.56 14.56 14.70
N ASP A 103 -8.00 15.81 14.83
CA ASP A 103 -8.00 16.51 16.12
C ASP A 103 -8.94 15.83 17.14
N LEU A 104 -10.17 15.51 16.72
CA LEU A 104 -11.12 14.76 17.54
C LEU A 104 -10.57 13.38 17.95
N GLY A 105 -9.89 12.68 17.04
CA GLY A 105 -9.22 11.41 17.32
C GLY A 105 -8.12 11.55 18.38
N LEU A 106 -7.32 12.61 18.32
CA LEU A 106 -6.32 12.93 19.34
C LEU A 106 -6.96 13.27 20.68
N GLN A 107 -8.00 14.09 20.69
CA GLN A 107 -8.74 14.45 21.91
C GLN A 107 -9.39 13.21 22.55
N PHE A 108 -10.01 12.35 21.73
CA PHE A 108 -10.61 11.11 22.19
C PHE A 108 -9.55 10.21 22.82
N LYS A 109 -8.41 9.99 22.13
CA LYS A 109 -7.30 9.20 22.64
C LYS A 109 -6.80 9.71 24.00
N LYS A 110 -6.63 11.03 24.13
CA LYS A 110 -6.24 11.68 25.39
C LYS A 110 -7.27 11.41 26.49
N LYS A 111 -8.56 11.57 26.21
CA LYS A 111 -9.64 11.32 27.17
C LYS A 111 -9.73 9.84 27.59
N THR A 112 -9.56 8.90 26.66
CA THR A 112 -9.47 7.47 27.01
C THR A 112 -8.26 7.17 27.88
N GLN A 113 -7.11 7.80 27.62
CA GLN A 113 -5.94 7.62 28.47
C GLN A 113 -6.17 8.19 29.87
N GLU A 114 -6.75 9.39 29.99
CA GLU A 114 -7.16 9.98 31.28
C GLU A 114 -8.11 9.06 32.05
N LEU A 115 -9.06 8.41 31.37
CA LEU A 115 -9.97 7.43 32.00
C LEU A 115 -9.25 6.19 32.50
N VAL A 116 -8.31 5.64 31.73
CA VAL A 116 -7.49 4.50 32.14
C VAL A 116 -6.65 4.86 33.36
N ASP A 117 -6.02 6.04 33.35
CA ASP A 117 -5.23 6.52 34.48
C ASP A 117 -6.08 6.67 35.75
N LEU A 118 -7.29 7.22 35.64
CA LEU A 118 -8.24 7.31 36.75
C LEU A 118 -8.73 5.95 37.25
N GLN A 119 -8.98 4.99 36.36
CA GLN A 119 -9.32 3.62 36.74
C GLN A 119 -8.18 2.97 37.53
N ASN A 120 -6.94 3.12 37.06
CA ASN A 120 -5.76 2.61 37.74
C ASN A 120 -5.59 3.23 39.13
N LEU A 121 -5.80 4.55 39.27
CA LEU A 121 -5.76 5.23 40.56
C LEU A 121 -6.87 4.78 41.52
N ASN A 122 -8.08 4.51 40.99
CA ASN A 122 -9.19 4.03 41.80
C ASN A 122 -8.96 2.59 42.28
N ILE A 123 -8.39 1.72 41.45
CA ILE A 123 -7.94 0.39 41.86
C ILE A 123 -6.89 0.52 42.97
N LEU A 124 -5.89 1.38 42.80
CA LEU A 124 -4.84 1.59 43.80
C LEU A 124 -5.40 2.09 45.14
N ASN A 125 -6.34 3.05 45.12
CA ASN A 125 -6.96 3.61 46.32
C ASN A 125 -7.92 2.63 47.01
N ASN A 126 -8.69 1.84 46.26
CA ASN A 126 -9.55 0.81 46.84
C ASN A 126 -8.72 -0.31 47.47
N GLU A 127 -7.60 -0.67 46.87
CA GLU A 127 -6.70 -1.68 47.43
C GLU A 127 -5.92 -1.18 48.66
N LEU A 128 -5.54 0.10 48.71
CA LEU A 128 -4.92 0.72 49.88
C LEU A 128 -5.89 0.83 51.09
N ASN A 129 -7.17 1.08 50.83
CA ASN A 129 -8.17 1.22 51.88
C ASN A 129 -8.75 -0.12 52.36
N ALA A 130 -8.63 -1.20 51.58
CA ALA A 130 -9.24 -2.50 51.89
C ALA A 130 -8.38 -3.42 52.80
N ASN A 131 -7.06 -3.21 52.92
CA ASN A 131 -6.19 -4.10 53.69
C ASN A 131 -5.12 -3.35 54.50
N PRO A 132 -5.25 -3.24 55.84
CA PRO A 132 -4.26 -2.57 56.68
C PRO A 132 -3.02 -3.43 57.00
N ASP A 133 -2.99 -4.71 56.63
CA ASP A 133 -1.88 -5.60 56.97
C ASP A 133 -0.66 -5.40 56.04
N SER A 134 0.37 -4.75 56.58
CA SER A 134 1.64 -4.44 55.90
C SER A 134 2.32 -5.67 55.26
N ASN A 135 2.13 -6.87 55.83
CA ASN A 135 2.73 -8.09 55.32
C ASN A 135 2.02 -8.62 54.06
N VAL A 136 0.69 -8.54 53.98
CA VAL A 136 -0.06 -8.89 52.76
C VAL A 136 0.31 -7.93 51.63
N LEU A 137 0.48 -6.65 51.95
CA LEU A 137 0.92 -5.65 50.99
C LEU A 137 2.36 -5.93 50.49
N LYS A 138 3.30 -6.23 51.39
CA LYS A 138 4.67 -6.63 51.01
C LYS A 138 4.66 -7.87 50.12
N LEU A 139 3.92 -8.92 50.49
CA LEU A 139 3.80 -10.15 49.69
C LEU A 139 3.18 -9.87 48.31
N LYS A 140 2.18 -9.00 48.22
CA LYS A 140 1.55 -8.63 46.94
C LYS A 140 2.49 -7.77 46.08
N ILE A 141 3.28 -6.88 46.68
CA ILE A 141 4.32 -6.12 45.98
C ILE A 141 5.39 -7.06 45.41
N TYR A 142 5.91 -7.99 46.22
CA TYR A 142 6.89 -8.98 45.76
C TYR A 142 6.34 -9.87 44.64
N LYS A 143 5.06 -10.24 44.72
CA LYS A 143 4.36 -10.95 43.63
C LYS A 143 4.25 -10.10 42.36
N ASN A 144 3.98 -8.80 42.47
CA ASN A 144 3.88 -7.90 41.31
C ASN A 144 5.25 -7.66 40.64
N PHE A 145 6.33 -7.74 41.41
CA PHE A 145 7.69 -7.81 40.87
C PHE A 145 8.01 -9.15 40.20
N GLY A 146 7.08 -10.12 40.19
CA GLY A 146 7.24 -11.40 39.51
C GLY A 146 7.84 -12.51 40.37
N LEU A 147 7.97 -12.31 41.69
CA LEU A 147 8.48 -13.33 42.61
C LEU A 147 7.33 -14.24 43.06
N LEU A 148 7.41 -15.53 42.73
CA LEU A 148 6.47 -16.57 43.13
C LEU A 148 7.20 -17.64 43.96
N ILE A 149 6.64 -17.97 45.12
CA ILE A 149 7.20 -18.96 46.04
C ILE A 149 6.38 -20.25 45.90
N GLU A 150 7.02 -21.39 45.60
CA GLU A 150 6.35 -22.70 45.54
C GLU A 150 6.74 -23.57 46.76
N THR A 151 5.73 -23.99 47.54
CA THR A 151 5.86 -25.02 48.59
C THR A 151 5.24 -26.33 48.10
N LYS A 152 5.92 -27.47 48.26
CA LYS A 152 5.44 -28.79 47.80
C LYS A 152 4.65 -29.50 48.91
N PHE A 153 3.36 -29.74 48.71
CA PHE A 153 2.54 -30.62 49.55
C PHE A 153 2.76 -32.11 49.19
N LYS A 154 3.13 -32.95 50.16
CA LYS A 154 3.09 -34.43 50.02
C LYS A 154 1.73 -34.94 50.50
N SER A 155 0.77 -35.15 49.60
CA SER A 155 -0.48 -35.85 49.94
C SER A 155 -0.26 -37.36 49.92
N THR A 156 -0.53 -38.03 51.04
CA THR A 156 -0.57 -39.50 51.12
C THR A 156 -2.00 -39.97 50.86
N THR A 157 -2.25 -40.56 49.69
CA THR A 157 -3.51 -41.20 49.34
C THR A 157 -3.55 -42.63 49.89
N LYS A 158 -4.43 -42.91 50.87
CA LYS A 158 -4.86 -44.28 51.18
C LYS A 158 -6.24 -44.51 50.58
N THR A 159 -6.26 -45.39 49.58
CA THR A 159 -7.44 -46.02 48.98
C THR A 159 -8.15 -46.90 50.01
N ASN A 160 -9.47 -46.76 50.14
CA ASN A 160 -10.33 -47.86 50.59
C ASN A 160 -11.70 -47.76 49.91
N HIS A 161 -12.02 -48.78 49.12
CA HIS A 161 -13.37 -49.24 48.84
C HIS A 161 -14.11 -49.45 50.17
N ASP A 162 -15.30 -48.87 50.35
CA ASP A 162 -16.56 -49.60 50.22
C ASP A 162 -17.77 -48.70 50.54
N ASN A 163 -18.91 -49.15 50.04
CA ASN A 163 -20.25 -48.57 50.05
C ASN A 163 -20.74 -47.88 51.35
N GLY A 164 -21.50 -46.79 51.18
CA GLY A 164 -22.50 -46.35 52.15
C GLY A 164 -22.47 -44.85 52.48
N VAL A 165 -23.42 -44.11 51.92
CA VAL A 165 -23.78 -42.75 52.36
C VAL A 165 -24.14 -42.79 53.84
N LYS A 166 -23.31 -42.18 54.69
CA LYS A 166 -23.70 -41.70 56.02
C LYS A 166 -23.01 -40.38 56.33
N ASP A 167 -23.83 -39.37 56.55
CA ASP A 167 -23.46 -38.11 57.18
C ASP A 167 -22.69 -38.35 58.48
N LEU A 168 -21.53 -37.70 58.62
CA LEU A 168 -20.94 -37.38 59.91
C LEU A 168 -20.35 -35.96 59.82
N THR A 169 -21.16 -35.01 60.24
CA THR A 169 -20.70 -33.73 60.78
C THR A 169 -20.01 -33.97 62.13
N ASN A 170 -18.97 -33.17 62.39
CA ASN A 170 -18.26 -33.00 63.65
C ASN A 170 -17.18 -34.05 64.00
N ASP A 171 -15.97 -33.83 63.46
CA ASP A 171 -14.73 -34.25 64.12
C ASP A 171 -13.73 -33.08 64.13
N SER A 172 -13.75 -32.27 65.19
CA SER A 172 -12.80 -31.18 65.44
C SER A 172 -11.37 -31.66 65.73
N SER A 173 -11.14 -32.97 65.79
CA SER A 173 -9.83 -33.60 65.95
C SER A 173 -9.00 -33.69 64.66
N PHE A 174 -9.59 -33.34 63.51
CA PHE A 174 -8.90 -33.30 62.21
C PHE A 174 -8.24 -31.94 61.93
N LEU A 175 -8.80 -30.85 62.46
CA LEU A 175 -8.30 -29.48 62.25
C LEU A 175 -7.07 -29.16 63.11
N ASP A 176 -6.99 -29.73 64.32
CA ASP A 176 -5.82 -29.52 65.20
C ASP A 176 -4.56 -30.19 64.66
N LYS A 177 -4.70 -31.28 63.88
CA LYS A 177 -3.56 -31.92 63.19
C LYS A 177 -3.09 -31.14 61.96
N ILE A 178 -3.93 -30.32 61.36
CA ILE A 178 -3.57 -29.50 60.19
C ILE A 178 -2.73 -28.28 60.63
N ASN A 179 -3.00 -27.71 61.80
CA ASN A 179 -2.31 -26.49 62.25
C ASN A 179 -0.88 -26.72 62.77
N GLU A 180 -0.52 -27.92 63.22
CA GLU A 180 0.88 -28.24 63.61
C GLU A 180 1.80 -28.47 62.40
N ASP A 181 1.25 -28.89 61.25
CA ASP A 181 2.03 -29.16 60.03
C ASP A 181 2.41 -27.88 59.25
N TYR A 182 1.67 -26.77 59.42
CA TYR A 182 1.91 -25.50 58.70
C TYR A 182 3.19 -24.76 59.13
N ASN A 183 3.72 -25.01 60.33
CA ASN A 183 4.89 -24.27 60.83
C ASN A 183 6.23 -24.91 60.43
N ASN A 184 6.23 -26.09 59.79
CA ASN A 184 7.44 -26.82 59.39
C ASN A 184 7.54 -27.03 57.87
N GLU A 185 6.91 -26.19 57.06
CA GLU A 185 7.01 -26.25 55.60
C GLU A 185 8.23 -25.49 55.10
N LYS A 186 9.25 -26.22 54.61
CA LYS A 186 10.45 -25.63 54.02
C LYS A 186 10.17 -25.18 52.58
N ILE A 187 10.59 -23.96 52.26
CA ILE A 187 10.51 -23.40 50.91
C ILE A 187 11.61 -24.06 50.07
N HIS A 188 11.21 -24.76 49.00
CA HIS A 188 12.14 -25.51 48.16
C HIS A 188 12.52 -24.74 46.89
N ASN A 189 11.59 -23.98 46.29
CA ASN A 189 11.83 -23.29 45.01
C ASN A 189 11.29 -21.86 45.01
N LEU A 190 12.09 -20.94 44.47
CA LEU A 190 11.70 -19.57 44.15
C LEU A 190 11.66 -19.40 42.63
N VAL A 191 10.51 -18.96 42.12
CA VAL A 191 10.28 -18.71 40.69
C VAL A 191 10.28 -17.20 40.46
N ILE A 192 11.15 -16.72 39.58
CA ILE A 192 11.29 -15.31 39.22
C ILE A 192 10.77 -15.14 37.79
N ASN A 193 9.72 -14.35 37.63
CA ASN A 193 9.13 -14.02 36.35
C ASN A 193 9.51 -12.58 35.94
N ASN A 194 10.41 -12.44 34.97
CA ASN A 194 10.81 -11.14 34.46
C ASN A 194 9.83 -10.67 33.37
N ASN A 195 8.99 -9.69 33.70
CA ASN A 195 7.98 -9.16 32.78
C ASN A 195 8.57 -8.39 31.58
N ARG A 196 9.85 -7.99 31.61
CA ARG A 196 10.51 -7.25 30.52
C ARG A 196 11.10 -8.17 29.47
N THR A 197 11.64 -9.31 29.89
CA THR A 197 12.27 -10.31 29.01
C THR A 197 11.37 -11.53 28.73
N ASN A 198 10.26 -11.65 29.46
CA ASN A 198 9.31 -12.77 29.41
C ASN A 198 9.96 -14.14 29.69
N LEU A 199 11.02 -14.15 30.51
CA LEU A 199 11.74 -15.34 30.92
C LEU A 199 11.39 -15.68 32.37
N ILE A 200 11.10 -16.96 32.60
CA ILE A 200 10.84 -17.52 33.94
C ILE A 200 12.10 -18.28 34.37
N THR A 201 12.73 -17.82 35.44
CA THR A 201 13.88 -18.48 36.05
C THR A 201 13.47 -19.12 37.38
N THR A 202 14.02 -20.28 37.70
CA THR A 202 13.72 -20.99 38.94
C THR A 202 15.00 -21.20 39.73
N LEU A 203 14.99 -20.81 41.01
CA LEU A 203 16.09 -20.95 41.95
C LEU A 203 15.66 -21.96 43.02
N ASN A 204 16.39 -23.07 43.14
CA ASN A 204 16.17 -24.05 44.19
C ASN A 204 16.93 -23.63 45.46
N ILE A 205 16.21 -23.55 46.58
CA ILE A 205 16.70 -23.14 47.91
C ILE A 205 16.62 -24.35 48.87
N ASP A 206 16.98 -25.54 48.39
CA ASP A 206 17.07 -26.75 49.21
C ASP A 206 18.21 -26.64 50.24
N GLU A 207 17.88 -26.57 51.54
CA GLU A 207 18.83 -26.58 52.68
C GLU A 207 19.73 -27.83 52.78
N THR A 208 19.56 -28.83 51.89
CA THR A 208 20.39 -30.04 51.90
C THR A 208 21.80 -29.81 51.34
N ASP A 209 22.01 -28.71 50.61
CA ASP A 209 23.32 -28.29 50.11
C ASP A 209 23.56 -26.84 50.55
N ASN A 210 24.38 -26.67 51.60
CA ASN A 210 24.72 -25.42 52.29
C ASN A 210 25.54 -24.43 51.41
N LYS A 211 25.18 -24.24 50.13
CA LYS A 211 26.04 -23.66 49.09
C LYS A 211 25.61 -22.28 48.59
N LEU A 212 24.42 -21.79 48.91
CA LEU A 212 23.96 -20.47 48.46
C LEU A 212 23.90 -19.51 49.65
N SER A 213 24.84 -18.56 49.70
CA SER A 213 24.81 -17.46 50.67
C SER A 213 23.63 -16.53 50.38
N ASP A 214 23.02 -15.96 51.41
CA ASP A 214 21.98 -14.92 51.28
C ASP A 214 22.41 -13.78 50.34
N TYR A 215 23.70 -13.45 50.32
CA TYR A 215 24.27 -12.46 49.41
C TYR A 215 24.15 -12.88 47.94
N PHE A 216 24.41 -14.15 47.63
CA PHE A 216 24.28 -14.69 46.28
C PHE A 216 22.82 -14.72 45.84
N ILE A 217 21.92 -15.16 46.73
CA ILE A 217 20.48 -15.21 46.46
C ILE A 217 19.95 -13.80 46.16
N SER A 218 20.35 -12.79 46.95
CA SER A 218 19.92 -11.41 46.74
C SER A 218 20.43 -10.83 45.42
N ASN A 219 21.70 -11.01 45.08
CA ASN A 219 22.24 -10.52 43.80
C ASN A 219 21.57 -11.23 42.61
N TYR A 220 21.40 -12.55 42.70
CA TYR A 220 20.72 -13.32 41.65
C TYR A 220 19.29 -12.86 41.42
N LEU A 221 18.57 -12.48 42.48
CA LEU A 221 17.23 -11.91 42.36
C LEU A 221 17.25 -10.55 41.65
N TRP A 222 18.16 -9.65 42.03
CA TRP A 222 18.26 -8.33 41.42
C TRP A 222 18.69 -8.36 39.95
N ASP A 223 19.56 -9.31 39.57
CA ASP A 223 20.01 -9.45 38.18
C ASP A 223 18.92 -10.00 37.25
N ASN A 224 17.94 -10.74 37.79
CA ASN A 224 16.90 -11.44 37.00
C ASN A 224 15.49 -10.82 37.09
N LEU A 225 15.28 -9.76 37.89
CA LEU A 225 14.04 -8.97 37.95
C LEU A 225 13.92 -7.96 36.78
#